data_AF-A0A9N9NFK1-F1
#
_entry.id   AF-A0A9N9NFK1-F1
#
_cell.length_a   1.000
_cell.length_b   1.000
_cell.length_c   1.000
_cell.angle_alpha   90.00
_cell.angle_beta   90.00
_cell.angle_gamma   90.00
#
_symmetry.space_group_name_H-M   'P 1'
#
loop_
_entity.id
_entity.type
_entity.pdbx_description
1 polymer ?
#
loop_
_entity_poly.entity_id
_entity_poly.type
_entity_poly.pdbx_seq_one_letter_code
_entity_poly.pdbx_strand_id
1 'polypeptide(L)'
;DEVKPSKKYQDDPHAAWPFRIIVTGASNLGKRNVKCDDVILCGHHFNEPKYGIVRNFYKYLVQDKSKLYYEDITFSTLTPNKIPDPKKFNVKRSKLTIFEDVCSDPLAIQKKIIPYFSKGRHENISSIYVSQKFHRIPTDIRENATHIVLFSGGGLT
;
A
#
# COMPACT_ATOMS: atom_id res chain seq x y z
N ASP A 1 9.88 -3.64 -37.73
CA ASP A 1 10.92 -3.67 -36.69
C ASP A 1 10.33 -4.07 -35.35
N GLU A 2 10.43 -5.36 -35.02
CA GLU A 2 10.09 -5.86 -33.69
C GLU A 2 11.12 -5.35 -32.68
N VAL A 3 10.64 -4.65 -31.65
CA VAL A 3 11.45 -4.27 -30.51
C VAL A 3 11.84 -5.54 -29.76
N LYS A 4 13.07 -6.02 -29.99
CA LYS A 4 13.62 -7.17 -29.24
C LYS A 4 13.75 -6.78 -27.77
N PRO A 5 13.24 -7.60 -26.83
CA PRO A 5 13.38 -7.34 -25.40
C PRO A 5 14.86 -7.32 -25.01
N SER A 6 15.24 -6.39 -24.13
CA SER A 6 16.62 -6.29 -23.67
C SER A 6 17.02 -7.55 -22.91
N LYS A 7 18.14 -8.17 -23.30
CA LYS A 7 18.70 -9.42 -22.70
C LYS A 7 19.00 -9.35 -21.20
N LYS A 8 18.89 -8.19 -20.55
CA LYS A 8 19.49 -7.93 -19.24
C LYS A 8 18.73 -8.54 -18.05
N TYR A 9 17.49 -9.02 -18.26
CA TYR A 9 16.61 -9.51 -17.18
C TYR A 9 15.80 -10.77 -17.55
N GLN A 10 16.17 -11.47 -18.63
CA GLN A 10 15.41 -12.64 -19.09
C GLN A 10 15.45 -13.84 -18.11
N ASP A 11 16.43 -13.87 -17.20
CA ASP A 11 16.67 -15.01 -16.29
C ASP A 11 16.30 -14.73 -14.82
N ASP A 12 15.73 -13.57 -14.48
CA ASP A 12 15.27 -13.28 -13.13
C ASP A 12 13.73 -13.41 -13.03
N PRO A 13 13.20 -14.56 -12.55
CA PRO A 13 11.76 -14.78 -12.39
C PRO A 13 11.13 -13.86 -11.34
N HIS A 14 11.95 -13.10 -10.59
CA HIS A 14 11.53 -12.15 -9.57
C HIS A 14 11.87 -10.70 -9.94
N ALA A 15 12.24 -10.40 -11.19
CA ALA A 15 12.58 -9.06 -11.62
C ALA A 15 11.42 -8.08 -11.31
N ALA A 16 11.56 -7.36 -10.21
CA ALA A 16 10.69 -6.24 -9.90
C ALA A 16 10.92 -5.18 -10.98
N TRP A 17 9.92 -4.97 -11.83
CA TRP A 17 10.00 -3.95 -12.86
C TRP A 17 10.24 -2.59 -12.19
N PRO A 18 11.37 -1.91 -12.49
CA PRO A 18 11.61 -0.58 -11.92
C PRO A 18 10.48 0.34 -12.39
N PHE A 19 9.78 0.96 -11.45
CA PHE A 19 8.75 1.95 -11.75
C PHE A 19 9.18 3.34 -11.33
N ARG A 20 8.63 4.35 -12.01
CA ARG A 20 8.80 5.76 -11.68
C ARG A 20 7.40 6.36 -11.53
N ILE A 21 7.07 6.82 -10.33
CA ILE A 21 5.82 7.52 -10.03
C ILE A 21 6.18 8.93 -9.56
N ILE A 22 5.54 9.94 -10.13
CA ILE A 22 5.68 11.34 -9.68
C ILE A 22 4.41 11.69 -8.89
N VAL A 23 4.59 12.05 -7.62
CA VAL A 23 3.51 12.61 -6.79
C VAL A 23 3.87 14.05 -6.45
N THR A 24 3.12 14.99 -7.02
CA THR A 24 3.30 16.43 -6.78
C THR A 24 2.08 17.00 -6.06
N GLY A 25 2.32 17.99 -5.19
CA GLY A 25 1.30 18.69 -4.41
C GLY A 25 1.65 20.17 -4.29
N ALA A 26 0.65 21.01 -4.00
CA ALA A 26 0.87 22.44 -3.81
C ALA A 26 1.77 22.69 -2.58
N SER A 27 2.78 23.54 -2.73
CA SER A 27 3.85 23.81 -1.75
C SER A 27 3.42 24.51 -0.45
N ASN A 28 2.13 24.78 -0.25
CA ASN A 28 1.69 25.83 0.68
C ASN A 28 1.29 25.34 2.08
N LEU A 29 1.65 24.12 2.51
CA LEU A 29 1.12 23.57 3.78
C LEU A 29 2.14 22.87 4.69
N GLY A 30 3.43 22.85 4.36
CA GLY A 30 4.46 22.24 5.23
C GLY A 30 4.19 20.77 5.56
N LYS A 31 3.49 20.04 4.68
CA LYS A 31 3.01 18.67 4.91
C LYS A 31 3.39 17.77 3.76
N ARG A 32 3.54 16.47 4.07
CA ARG A 32 3.77 15.37 3.13
C ARG A 32 2.77 15.44 1.96
N ASN A 33 3.27 15.36 0.71
CA ASN A 33 2.42 15.27 -0.49
C ASN A 33 1.48 14.05 -0.43
N VAL A 34 1.95 12.97 0.20
CA VAL A 34 1.13 11.81 0.58
C VAL A 34 0.95 11.84 2.09
N LYS A 35 -0.26 12.16 2.54
CA LYS A 35 -0.57 12.23 3.97
C LYS A 35 -0.75 10.81 4.54
N CYS A 36 0.11 10.41 5.46
CA CYS A 36 0.13 9.06 6.05
C CYS A 36 0.59 9.07 7.51
N ASP A 37 -0.13 9.79 8.37
CA ASP A 37 0.22 9.90 9.81
C ASP A 37 0.19 8.53 10.52
N ASP A 38 -0.63 7.59 10.05
CA ASP A 38 -0.63 6.21 10.49
C ASP A 38 -0.57 5.26 9.29
N VAL A 39 0.38 4.33 9.29
CA VAL A 39 0.52 3.30 8.24
C VAL A 39 0.11 1.94 8.80
N ILE A 40 -0.81 1.27 8.10
CA ILE A 40 -1.27 -0.08 8.43
C ILE A 40 -0.95 -1.00 7.26
N LEU A 41 -0.15 -2.02 7.52
CA LEU A 41 0.07 -3.11 6.57
C LEU A 41 -0.82 -4.29 6.92
N CYS A 42 -1.73 -4.65 6.02
CA CYS A 42 -2.63 -5.78 6.14
C CYS A 42 -2.17 -6.95 5.25
N GLY A 43 -2.03 -8.14 5.81
CA GLY A 43 -1.47 -9.33 5.14
C GLY A 43 -1.25 -10.48 6.11
N HIS A 44 -0.61 -11.57 5.64
CA HIS A 44 -0.47 -12.82 6.41
C HIS A 44 0.93 -13.07 7.00
N HIS A 45 2.00 -12.64 6.33
CA HIS A 45 3.36 -13.15 6.57
C HIS A 45 4.33 -12.13 7.20
N PHE A 46 3.94 -11.44 8.29
CA PHE A 46 4.75 -10.37 8.89
C PHE A 46 6.06 -10.77 9.58
N ASN A 47 6.34 -12.08 9.63
CA ASN A 47 7.54 -12.65 10.24
C ASN A 47 8.74 -12.62 9.30
N GLU A 48 8.54 -12.31 8.00
CA GLU A 48 9.65 -12.17 7.06
C GLU A 48 10.62 -11.04 7.48
N PRO A 49 11.95 -11.21 7.29
CA PRO A 49 12.96 -10.24 7.70
C PRO A 49 12.73 -8.81 7.15
N LYS A 50 12.18 -8.70 5.93
CA LYS A 50 11.88 -7.41 5.28
C LYS A 50 10.96 -6.53 6.13
N TYR A 51 9.97 -7.12 6.80
CA TYR A 51 9.07 -6.36 7.68
C TYR A 51 9.74 -5.96 8.99
N GLY A 52 10.76 -6.70 9.43
CA GLY A 52 11.64 -6.27 10.53
C GLY A 52 12.35 -4.96 10.22
N ILE A 53 12.93 -4.86 9.01
CA ILE A 53 13.58 -3.64 8.52
C ILE A 53 12.59 -2.47 8.49
N VAL A 54 11.41 -2.67 7.91
CA VAL A 54 10.35 -1.64 7.86
C VAL A 54 9.94 -1.19 9.26
N ARG A 55 9.67 -2.13 10.19
CA ARG A 55 9.32 -1.79 11.58
C ARG A 55 10.42 -0.99 12.27
N ASN A 56 11.68 -1.37 12.09
CA ASN A 56 12.82 -0.68 12.69
C ASN A 56 12.98 0.74 12.14
N PHE A 57 12.75 0.92 10.83
CA PHE A 57 12.76 2.25 10.21
C PHE A 57 11.70 3.18 10.85
N TYR A 58 10.45 2.73 10.97
CA TYR A 58 9.42 3.54 11.62
C TYR A 58 9.69 3.81 13.11
N LYS A 59 10.24 2.83 13.84
CA LYS A 59 10.68 3.04 15.23
C LYS A 59 11.76 4.12 15.33
N TYR A 60 12.72 4.10 14.40
CA TYR A 60 13.79 5.09 14.34
C TYR A 60 13.24 6.50 14.09
N LEU A 61 12.25 6.65 13.21
CA LEU A 61 11.63 7.95 12.92
C LEU A 61 10.93 8.58 14.14
N VAL A 62 10.39 7.77 15.06
CA VAL A 62 9.62 8.27 16.22
C VAL A 62 10.42 8.34 17.53
N GLN A 63 11.66 7.86 17.54
CA GLN A 63 12.41 7.64 18.77
C GLN A 63 12.77 8.93 19.53
N ASP A 64 13.02 10.03 18.81
CA ASP A 64 13.54 11.26 19.40
C ASP A 64 12.96 12.50 18.71
N LYS A 65 12.05 13.17 19.42
CA LYS A 65 11.35 14.38 18.98
C LYS A 65 12.27 15.59 18.74
N SER A 66 13.49 15.57 19.26
CA SER A 66 14.46 16.66 19.08
C SER A 66 15.20 16.60 17.74
N LYS A 67 15.12 15.47 17.01
CA LYS A 67 15.87 15.25 15.78
C LYS A 67 15.15 15.81 14.57
N LEU A 68 15.92 16.29 13.60
CA LEU A 68 15.40 16.85 12.34
C LEU A 68 14.61 15.82 11.51
N TYR A 69 14.96 14.54 11.63
CA TYR A 69 14.28 13.44 10.94
C TYR A 69 13.07 12.89 11.71
N TYR A 70 12.71 13.49 12.85
CA TYR A 70 11.55 13.04 13.62
C TYR A 70 10.28 13.18 12.78
N GLU A 71 9.44 12.14 12.83
CA GLU A 71 8.12 12.16 12.23
C GLU A 71 7.09 11.67 13.25
N ASP A 72 5.99 12.40 13.42
CA ASP A 72 4.82 11.88 14.11
C ASP A 72 4.09 10.91 13.17
N ILE A 73 4.58 9.66 13.14
CA ILE A 73 4.07 8.59 12.30
C ILE A 73 3.93 7.29 13.08
N THR A 74 2.91 6.49 12.78
CA THR A 74 2.79 5.14 13.33
C THR A 74 2.88 4.09 12.24
N PHE A 75 3.41 2.91 12.58
CA PHE A 75 3.38 1.75 11.71
C PHE A 75 2.86 0.55 12.50
N SER A 76 1.88 -0.14 11.94
CA SER A 76 1.30 -1.34 12.53
C SER A 76 1.00 -2.37 11.45
N THR A 77 0.93 -3.62 11.88
CA THR A 77 0.51 -4.73 11.03
C THR A 77 -0.83 -5.27 11.49
N LEU A 78 -1.62 -5.76 10.55
CA LEU A 78 -2.97 -6.24 10.80
C LEU A 78 -3.23 -7.53 10.01
N THR A 79 -3.75 -8.57 10.67
CA THR A 79 -4.18 -9.77 9.94
C THR A 79 -5.55 -9.52 9.30
N PRO A 80 -5.88 -10.13 8.14
CA PRO A 80 -7.08 -9.77 7.39
C PRO A 80 -8.39 -10.01 8.15
N ASN A 81 -8.41 -10.99 9.05
CA ASN A 81 -9.55 -11.25 9.93
C ASN A 81 -9.88 -10.07 10.87
N LYS A 82 -8.89 -9.23 11.19
CA LYS A 82 -8.99 -8.13 12.14
C LYS A 82 -9.19 -6.76 11.49
N ILE A 83 -9.42 -6.70 10.16
CA ILE A 83 -9.72 -5.45 9.46
C ILE A 83 -10.92 -4.74 10.12
N PRO A 84 -10.73 -3.56 10.73
CA PRO A 84 -11.82 -2.80 11.33
C PRO A 84 -12.66 -2.09 10.27
N ASP A 85 -13.84 -1.62 10.66
CA ASP A 85 -14.60 -0.66 9.85
C ASP A 85 -13.84 0.68 9.80
N PRO A 86 -13.65 1.29 8.60
CA PRO A 86 -13.06 2.62 8.45
C PRO A 86 -13.57 3.69 9.41
N LYS A 87 -14.88 3.67 9.75
CA LYS A 87 -15.51 4.65 10.65
C LYS A 87 -15.00 4.57 12.10
N LYS A 88 -14.31 3.50 12.46
CA LYS A 88 -13.72 3.35 13.80
C LYS A 88 -12.41 4.14 13.95
N PHE A 89 -11.84 4.64 12.85
CA PHE A 89 -10.60 5.40 12.90
C PHE A 89 -10.83 6.87 13.26
N ASN A 90 -9.82 7.48 13.88
CA ASN A 90 -9.81 8.91 14.15
C ASN A 90 -9.51 9.68 12.85
N VAL A 91 -10.51 10.35 12.29
CA VAL A 91 -10.41 11.16 11.06
C VAL A 91 -9.38 12.29 11.12
N LYS A 92 -8.95 12.72 12.32
CA LYS A 92 -7.92 13.76 12.48
C LYS A 92 -6.53 13.30 12.06
N ARG A 93 -6.24 12.00 12.18
CA ARG A 93 -4.97 11.38 11.74
C ARG A 93 -5.18 10.68 10.42
N SER A 94 -4.49 11.14 9.38
CA SER A 94 -4.54 10.48 8.08
C SER A 94 -3.96 9.08 8.17
N LYS A 95 -4.56 8.15 7.44
CA LYS A 95 -4.16 6.75 7.46
C LYS A 95 -3.81 6.28 6.06
N LEU A 96 -2.74 5.51 5.93
CA LEU A 96 -2.43 4.74 4.74
C LEU A 96 -2.59 3.25 5.07
N THR A 97 -3.58 2.60 4.47
CA THR A 97 -3.77 1.15 4.61
C THR A 97 -3.29 0.44 3.35
N ILE A 98 -2.36 -0.49 3.51
CA ILE A 98 -1.81 -1.30 2.42
C ILE A 98 -2.32 -2.72 2.59
N PHE A 99 -3.05 -3.22 1.60
CA PHE A 99 -3.57 -4.58 1.54
C PHE A 99 -2.65 -5.42 0.65
N GLU A 100 -1.76 -6.18 1.27
CA GLU A 100 -0.73 -6.98 0.59
C GLU A 100 -1.12 -8.46 0.61
N ASP A 101 -1.11 -9.08 -0.57
CA ASP A 101 -1.31 -10.53 -0.75
C ASP A 101 -2.61 -11.07 -0.14
N VAL A 102 -3.67 -10.25 -0.17
CA VAL A 102 -5.01 -10.63 0.29
C VAL A 102 -5.97 -10.95 -0.84
N CYS A 103 -5.52 -10.94 -2.10
CA CYS A 103 -6.40 -11.12 -3.27
C CYS A 103 -7.03 -12.52 -3.36
N SER A 104 -6.38 -13.51 -2.76
CA SER A 104 -6.90 -14.89 -2.68
C SER A 104 -7.73 -15.14 -1.42
N ASP A 105 -7.88 -14.15 -0.54
CA ASP A 105 -8.65 -14.32 0.70
C ASP A 105 -10.15 -14.46 0.42
N PRO A 106 -10.89 -15.15 1.31
CA PRO A 106 -12.33 -15.34 1.17
C PRO A 106 -13.10 -14.04 0.95
N LEU A 107 -14.27 -14.13 0.29
CA LEU A 107 -15.14 -12.99 0.03
C LEU A 107 -15.49 -12.19 1.31
N ALA A 108 -15.59 -12.86 2.46
CA ALA A 108 -15.83 -12.20 3.75
C ALA A 108 -14.72 -11.20 4.12
N ILE A 109 -13.47 -11.47 3.74
CA ILE A 109 -12.33 -10.56 3.90
C ILE A 109 -12.41 -9.43 2.87
N GLN A 110 -12.65 -9.75 1.59
CA GLN A 110 -12.81 -8.71 0.55
C GLN A 110 -13.91 -7.70 0.92
N LYS A 111 -15.03 -8.17 1.47
CA LYS A 111 -16.13 -7.33 1.96
C LYS A 111 -15.71 -6.37 3.07
N LYS A 112 -14.70 -6.69 3.87
CA LYS A 112 -14.12 -5.77 4.87
C LYS A 112 -13.19 -4.73 4.24
N ILE A 113 -12.57 -5.04 3.09
CA ILE A 113 -11.65 -4.14 2.37
C ILE A 113 -12.42 -3.11 1.53
N ILE A 114 -13.54 -3.49 0.90
CA ILE A 114 -14.34 -2.60 0.01
C ILE A 114 -14.62 -1.20 0.62
N PRO A 115 -15.01 -1.07 1.90
CA PRO A 115 -15.22 0.24 2.54
C PRO A 115 -13.99 1.17 2.54
N TYR A 116 -12.77 0.63 2.52
CA TYR A 116 -11.54 1.42 2.48
C TYR A 116 -11.33 2.12 1.13
N PHE A 117 -11.90 1.59 0.05
CA PHE A 117 -11.83 2.20 -1.27
C PHE A 117 -13.04 3.10 -1.53
N SER A 118 -14.24 2.61 -1.21
CA SER A 118 -15.49 3.35 -1.44
C SER A 118 -15.73 4.52 -0.49
N LYS A 119 -15.30 4.41 0.78
CA LYS A 119 -15.58 5.42 1.83
C LYS A 119 -14.33 6.02 2.46
N GLY A 120 -13.14 5.46 2.19
CA GLY A 120 -11.89 5.85 2.83
C GLY A 120 -11.59 7.35 2.75
N ARG A 121 -11.91 7.99 1.62
CA ARG A 121 -11.72 9.45 1.43
C ARG A 121 -12.45 10.29 2.48
N HIS A 122 -13.65 9.90 2.88
CA HIS A 122 -14.44 10.62 3.91
C HIS A 122 -13.88 10.41 5.31
N GLU A 123 -13.18 9.30 5.52
CA GLU A 123 -12.58 8.92 6.80
C GLU A 123 -11.09 9.31 6.90
N ASN A 124 -10.56 10.08 5.93
CA ASN A 124 -9.14 10.46 5.82
C ASN A 124 -8.19 9.25 5.73
N ILE A 125 -8.60 8.24 4.95
CA ILE A 125 -7.88 7.00 4.69
C ILE A 125 -7.52 6.92 3.21
N SER A 126 -6.23 6.75 2.94
CA SER A 126 -5.69 6.33 1.65
C SER A 126 -5.48 4.81 1.65
N SER A 127 -5.73 4.17 0.51
CA SER A 127 -5.73 2.71 0.40
C SER A 127 -4.88 2.26 -0.79
N ILE A 128 -4.04 1.25 -0.57
CA ILE A 128 -3.26 0.57 -1.62
C ILE A 128 -3.65 -0.90 -1.62
N TYR A 129 -4.01 -1.45 -2.77
CA TYR A 129 -4.25 -2.89 -2.95
C TYR A 129 -3.13 -3.47 -3.81
N VAL A 130 -2.35 -4.40 -3.25
CA VAL A 130 -1.25 -5.06 -3.97
C VAL A 130 -1.68 -6.48 -4.33
N SER A 131 -1.67 -6.80 -5.63
CA SER A 131 -2.04 -8.11 -6.14
C SER A 131 -1.27 -8.44 -7.41
N GLN A 132 -1.03 -9.73 -7.64
CA GLN A 132 -0.42 -10.24 -8.87
C GLN A 132 -1.36 -10.16 -10.09
N LYS A 133 -2.69 -10.19 -9.88
CA LYS A 133 -3.67 -10.26 -10.97
C LYS A 133 -4.75 -9.20 -10.79
N PHE A 134 -4.72 -8.17 -11.62
CA PHE A 134 -5.69 -7.06 -11.59
C PHE A 134 -7.14 -7.54 -11.71
N HIS A 135 -7.43 -8.48 -12.61
CA HIS A 135 -8.79 -8.98 -12.85
C HIS A 135 -9.38 -9.80 -11.69
N ARG A 136 -8.57 -10.24 -10.72
CA ARG A 136 -9.04 -10.93 -9.51
C ARG A 136 -9.43 -9.97 -8.39
N ILE A 137 -9.07 -8.70 -8.48
CA ILE A 137 -9.47 -7.69 -7.49
C ILE A 137 -10.99 -7.45 -7.64
N PRO A 138 -11.76 -7.43 -6.53
CA PRO A 138 -13.19 -7.13 -6.55
C PRO A 138 -13.51 -5.88 -7.36
N THR A 139 -14.56 -5.94 -8.19
CA THR A 139 -14.97 -4.82 -9.04
C THR A 139 -15.22 -3.54 -8.25
N ASP A 140 -15.85 -3.63 -7.07
CA ASP A 140 -16.06 -2.48 -6.17
C ASP A 140 -14.75 -1.78 -5.78
N ILE A 141 -13.65 -2.52 -5.63
CA ILE A 141 -12.34 -1.93 -5.31
C ILE A 141 -11.76 -1.26 -6.55
N ARG A 142 -11.85 -1.89 -7.73
CA ARG A 142 -11.32 -1.37 -8.98
C ARG A 142 -12.03 -0.09 -9.44
N GLU A 143 -13.36 -0.05 -9.34
CA GLU A 143 -14.16 1.12 -9.72
C GLU A 143 -13.94 2.32 -8.81
N ASN A 144 -13.57 2.08 -7.53
CA ASN A 144 -13.29 3.15 -6.56
C ASN A 144 -11.79 3.52 -6.49
N ALA A 145 -10.92 2.91 -7.31
CA ALA A 145 -9.51 3.26 -7.36
C ALA A 145 -9.30 4.54 -8.19
N THR A 146 -8.57 5.50 -7.64
CA THR A 146 -8.23 6.76 -8.36
C THR A 146 -6.96 6.65 -9.18
N HIS A 147 -6.06 5.72 -8.82
CA HIS A 147 -4.79 5.48 -9.49
C HIS A 147 -4.58 3.97 -9.60
N ILE A 148 -4.13 3.53 -10.78
CA ILE A 148 -3.83 2.12 -11.05
C ILE A 148 -2.43 2.05 -11.63
N VAL A 149 -1.57 1.23 -11.02
CA VAL A 149 -0.24 0.90 -11.54
C VAL A 149 -0.29 -0.55 -12.01
N LEU A 150 -0.13 -0.76 -13.31
CA LEU A 150 -0.07 -2.08 -13.92
C LEU A 150 1.35 -2.35 -14.39
N PHE A 151 1.87 -3.51 -14.01
CA PHE A 151 3.13 -4.04 -14.51
C PHE A 151 2.86 -5.05 -15.61
N SER A 152 3.78 -5.19 -16.57
CA SER A 152 3.68 -6.23 -17.60
C SER A 152 3.70 -7.60 -16.93
N GLY A 153 2.57 -8.33 -17.05
CA GLY A 153 2.48 -9.72 -16.66
C GLY A 153 3.26 -10.56 -17.65
N GLY A 154 4.55 -10.77 -17.37
CA GLY A 154 5.38 -11.72 -18.10
C GLY A 154 4.98 -13.15 -17.78
N GLY A 155 3.84 -13.60 -18.29
CA GLY A 155 3.65 -15.02 -18.48
C GLY A 155 4.62 -15.43 -19.58
N LEU A 156 5.65 -16.21 -19.23
CA LEU A 156 6.40 -16.97 -20.22
C LEU A 156 5.38 -17.89 -20.91
N THR A 157 4.94 -17.49 -22.11
CA THR A 157 4.32 -18.38 -23.09
C THR A 157 5.42 -19.07 -23.87
#